data_AF-A0A7S1CQV0-F1
#
_entry.id   AF-A0A7S1CQV0-F1
#
_cell.length_a   1.000
_cell.length_b   1.000
_cell.length_c   1.000
_cell.angle_alpha   90.00
_cell.angle_beta   90.00
_cell.angle_gamma   90.00
#
_symmetry.space_group_name_H-M   'P 1'
#
loop_
_entity.id
_entity.type
_entity.pdbx_description
1 polymer ?
#
loop_
_entity_poly.entity_id
_entity_poly.type
_entity_poly.pdbx_seq_one_letter_code
_entity_poly.pdbx_strand_id
1 'polypeptide(L)'
;MSDGASAFNAARYARLQSAALMARVTAVRKACGEDATLYLEVGGHVTHDGHASRVLPGFVPDCKIAILRATAEEAGGARMLFCVNARDIIRGREWTPGKTASDSFWAALEEMEASGLPRP
;
A
#
# COMPACT_ATOMS: atom_id res chain seq x y z
N MET A 1 -15.95 21.53 14.83
CA MET A 1 -16.29 20.96 13.50
C MET A 1 -17.20 19.78 13.78
N SER A 2 -18.40 19.76 13.19
CA SER A 2 -19.50 18.86 13.57
C SER A 2 -19.13 17.39 13.41
N ASP A 3 -19.35 16.61 14.47
CA ASP A 3 -19.42 15.14 14.49
C ASP A 3 -20.63 14.65 13.66
N GLY A 4 -20.58 14.86 12.34
CA GLY A 4 -21.47 14.20 11.40
C GLY A 4 -20.98 12.77 11.22
N ALA A 5 -21.84 11.78 11.45
CA ALA A 5 -21.52 10.37 11.24
C ALA A 5 -21.01 10.16 9.80
N SER A 6 -19.70 9.96 9.68
CA SER A 6 -19.01 9.70 8.44
C SER A 6 -19.47 8.36 7.85
N ALA A 7 -19.77 8.32 6.55
CA ALA A 7 -20.18 7.09 5.86
C ALA A 7 -19.09 6.01 5.89
N PHE A 8 -17.82 6.42 5.94
CA PHE A 8 -16.67 5.55 6.12
C PHE A 8 -15.99 5.80 7.47
N ASN A 9 -15.73 4.75 8.24
CA ASN A 9 -15.01 4.84 9.51
C ASN A 9 -13.57 4.36 9.34
N ALA A 10 -12.63 5.31 9.21
CA ALA A 10 -11.22 5.04 8.99
C ALA A 10 -10.58 4.21 10.12
N ALA A 11 -10.91 4.50 11.38
CA ALA A 11 -10.36 3.76 12.52
C ALA A 11 -10.82 2.29 12.52
N ARG A 12 -12.10 2.06 12.23
CA ARG A 12 -12.65 0.69 12.07
C ARG A 12 -12.00 -0.03 10.89
N TYR A 13 -11.83 0.65 9.76
CA TYR A 13 -11.16 0.09 8.59
C TYR A 13 -9.72 -0.31 8.90
N ALA A 14 -8.93 0.60 9.48
CA ALA A 14 -7.53 0.34 9.82
C ALA A 14 -7.38 -0.87 10.74
N ARG A 15 -8.21 -0.96 11.78
CA ARG A 15 -8.21 -2.10 12.71
C ARG A 15 -8.57 -3.41 12.00
N LEU A 16 -9.65 -3.44 11.22
CA LEU A 16 -10.10 -4.65 10.54
C LEU A 16 -9.09 -5.10 9.47
N GLN A 17 -8.53 -4.16 8.73
CA GLN A 17 -7.59 -4.46 7.65
C GLN A 17 -6.25 -4.97 8.20
N SER A 18 -5.72 -4.35 9.27
CA SER A 18 -4.49 -4.81 9.91
C SER A 18 -4.66 -6.23 10.48
N ALA A 19 -5.77 -6.49 11.19
CA ALA A 19 -6.08 -7.82 11.71
C ALA A 19 -6.20 -8.87 10.59
N ALA A 20 -6.83 -8.51 9.47
CA ALA A 20 -6.98 -9.40 8.32
C ALA A 20 -5.64 -9.68 7.60
N LEU A 21 -4.69 -8.74 7.61
CA LEU A 21 -3.35 -8.96 7.09
C LEU A 21 -2.54 -9.87 8.01
N MET A 22 -2.56 -9.62 9.32
CA MET A 22 -1.86 -10.47 10.30
C MET A 22 -2.39 -11.89 10.29
N ALA A 23 -3.71 -12.09 10.15
CA ALA A 23 -4.29 -13.41 9.97
C ALA A 23 -3.72 -14.15 8.74
N ARG A 24 -3.43 -13.43 7.64
CA ARG A 24 -2.79 -14.01 6.45
C ARG A 24 -1.33 -14.34 6.70
N VAL A 25 -0.57 -13.46 7.37
CA VAL A 25 0.82 -13.74 7.76
C VAL A 25 0.88 -15.02 8.61
N THR A 26 0.03 -15.12 9.63
CA THR A 26 -0.05 -16.32 10.49
C THR A 26 -0.45 -17.56 9.70
N ALA A 27 -1.40 -17.45 8.77
CA ALA A 27 -1.81 -18.58 7.94
C ALA A 27 -0.67 -19.09 7.04
N VAL A 28 0.09 -18.17 6.43
CA VAL A 28 1.28 -18.52 5.61
C VAL A 28 2.34 -19.18 6.47
N ARG A 29 2.68 -18.62 7.63
CA ARG A 29 3.65 -19.22 8.55
C ARG A 29 3.24 -20.61 9.03
N LYS A 30 1.97 -20.78 9.37
CA LYS A 30 1.42 -22.09 9.76
C LYS A 30 1.51 -23.13 8.62
N ALA A 31 1.27 -22.72 7.38
CA ALA A 31 1.24 -23.62 6.23
C ALA A 31 2.64 -23.92 5.67
N CYS A 32 3.58 -22.97 5.77
CA CYS A 32 4.86 -23.02 5.05
C CYS A 32 6.10 -22.98 5.97
N GLY A 33 5.91 -22.85 7.29
CA GLY A 33 6.97 -22.72 8.30
C GLY A 33 7.06 -21.31 8.88
N GLU A 34 7.55 -21.18 10.11
CA GLU A 34 7.61 -19.90 10.84
C GLU A 34 8.41 -18.80 10.09
N ASP A 35 9.39 -19.20 9.29
CA ASP A 35 10.23 -18.29 8.48
C ASP A 35 9.58 -17.90 7.14
N ALA A 36 8.36 -18.37 6.84
CA ALA A 36 7.69 -18.08 5.58
C ALA A 36 7.28 -16.59 5.48
N THR A 37 7.42 -16.05 4.27
CA THR A 37 7.09 -14.65 3.96
C THR A 37 5.80 -14.56 3.16
N LEU A 38 4.90 -13.66 3.58
CA LEU A 38 3.73 -13.27 2.79
C LEU A 38 4.16 -12.30 1.68
N TYR A 39 4.02 -12.73 0.42
CA TYR A 39 4.08 -11.82 -0.73
C TYR A 39 2.69 -11.23 -0.97
N LEU A 40 2.56 -9.92 -0.77
CA LEU A 40 1.31 -9.19 -0.94
C LEU A 40 1.44 -8.21 -2.11
N GLU A 41 0.58 -8.36 -3.12
CA GLU A 41 0.42 -7.36 -4.15
C GLU A 41 -0.39 -6.18 -3.60
N VAL A 42 0.15 -4.96 -3.77
CA VAL A 42 -0.55 -3.72 -3.43
C VAL A 42 -0.79 -2.94 -4.72
N GLY A 43 -1.98 -3.08 -5.29
CA GLY A 43 -2.38 -2.37 -6.50
C GLY A 43 -2.93 -0.96 -6.23
N GLY A 44 -2.86 -0.10 -7.26
CA GLY A 44 -3.39 1.26 -7.23
C GLY A 44 -2.50 2.26 -6.47
N HIS A 45 -3.02 3.47 -6.25
CA HIS A 45 -2.32 4.50 -5.46
C HIS A 45 -2.26 4.08 -3.99
N VAL A 46 -1.04 3.83 -3.51
CA VAL A 46 -0.76 3.43 -2.12
C VAL A 46 -0.65 4.65 -1.21
N THR A 47 -0.11 5.73 -1.76
CA THR A 47 0.07 7.04 -1.15
C THR A 47 -1.02 8.00 -1.64
N HIS A 48 -1.42 8.95 -0.78
CA HIS A 48 -2.26 10.09 -1.14
C HIS A 48 -3.50 9.74 -2.01
N ASP A 49 -4.27 8.72 -1.63
CA ASP A 49 -5.41 8.23 -2.42
C ASP A 49 -6.62 9.20 -2.36
N GLY A 50 -6.50 10.29 -3.12
CA GLY A 50 -7.53 11.32 -3.22
C GLY A 50 -8.80 10.84 -3.93
N HIS A 51 -8.74 9.76 -4.73
CA HIS A 51 -9.93 9.17 -5.32
C HIS A 51 -10.78 8.51 -4.24
N ALA A 52 -10.18 7.63 -3.42
CA ALA A 52 -10.86 6.97 -2.32
C ALA A 52 -11.46 7.97 -1.32
N SER A 53 -10.74 9.03 -0.95
CA SER A 53 -11.27 10.06 -0.03
C SER A 53 -12.50 10.80 -0.56
N ARG A 54 -12.61 11.02 -1.89
CA ARG A 54 -13.80 11.65 -2.49
C ARG A 54 -14.97 10.69 -2.58
N VAL A 55 -14.71 9.42 -2.89
CA VAL A 55 -15.74 8.38 -3.07
C VAL A 55 -16.25 7.86 -1.73
N LEU A 56 -15.40 7.81 -0.70
CA LEU A 56 -15.69 7.31 0.63
C LEU A 56 -15.49 8.43 1.65
N PRO A 57 -16.51 9.28 1.90
CA PRO A 57 -16.43 10.33 2.91
C PRO A 57 -16.02 9.72 4.25
N GLY A 58 -14.86 10.14 4.77
CA GLY A 58 -14.21 9.60 5.96
C GLY A 58 -12.98 8.71 5.72
N PHE A 59 -12.66 8.38 4.47
CA PHE A 59 -11.42 7.69 4.13
C PHE A 59 -10.24 8.65 4.22
N VAL A 60 -9.19 8.24 4.92
CA VAL A 60 -7.95 9.00 5.09
C VAL A 60 -6.98 8.62 3.98
N PRO A 61 -6.46 9.57 3.17
CA PRO A 61 -5.62 9.27 1.99
C PRO A 61 -4.44 8.34 2.28
N ASP A 62 -3.82 8.47 3.46
CA ASP A 62 -2.61 7.72 3.84
C ASP A 62 -2.91 6.48 4.69
N CYS A 63 -4.19 6.08 4.81
CA CYS A 63 -4.55 4.96 5.69
C CYS A 63 -3.88 3.65 5.27
N LYS A 64 -3.67 3.44 3.97
CA LYS A 64 -3.03 2.22 3.44
C LYS A 64 -1.58 2.10 3.94
N ILE A 65 -0.82 3.20 3.88
CA ILE A 65 0.56 3.25 4.39
C ILE A 65 0.58 2.98 5.89
N ALA A 66 -0.31 3.62 6.66
CA ALA A 66 -0.39 3.41 8.10
C ALA A 66 -0.66 1.93 8.45
N ILE A 67 -1.59 1.29 7.74
CA ILE A 67 -1.91 -0.13 7.91
C ILE A 67 -0.71 -1.02 7.55
N LEU A 68 -0.04 -0.77 6.42
CA LEU A 68 1.13 -1.54 5.99
C LEU A 68 2.29 -1.41 6.98
N ARG A 69 2.55 -0.20 7.50
CA ARG A 69 3.59 0.05 8.51
C ARG A 69 3.30 -0.67 9.81
N ALA A 70 2.09 -0.56 10.35
CA ALA A 70 1.71 -1.24 11.58
C ALA A 70 1.78 -2.77 11.44
N THR A 71 1.29 -3.30 10.31
CA THR A 71 1.38 -4.74 10.01
C THR A 71 2.84 -5.20 9.89
N ALA A 72 3.69 -4.41 9.23
CA ALA A 72 5.11 -4.73 9.10
C ALA A 72 5.83 -4.74 10.45
N GLU A 73 5.55 -3.77 11.32
CA GLU A 73 6.08 -3.72 12.69
C GLU A 73 5.65 -4.96 13.49
N GLU A 74 4.37 -5.32 13.44
CA GLU A 74 3.83 -6.50 14.14
C GLU A 74 4.38 -7.83 13.57
N ALA A 75 4.61 -7.90 12.25
CA ALA A 75 5.15 -9.10 11.60
C ALA A 75 6.66 -9.31 11.80
N GLY A 76 7.36 -8.32 12.39
CA GLY A 76 8.82 -8.33 12.58
C GLY A 76 9.63 -7.79 11.39
N GLY A 77 8.96 -7.15 10.43
CA GLY A 77 9.57 -6.49 9.27
C GLY A 77 8.78 -6.67 7.98
N ALA A 78 9.09 -5.84 7.00
CA ALA A 78 8.63 -5.98 5.61
C ALA A 78 9.68 -5.41 4.65
N ARG A 79 9.57 -5.78 3.37
CA ARG A 79 10.32 -5.18 2.26
C ARG A 79 9.36 -4.88 1.13
N MET A 80 9.58 -3.77 0.43
CA MET A 80 8.74 -3.39 -0.70
C MET A 80 9.37 -3.88 -2.00
N LEU A 81 8.60 -4.57 -2.85
CA LEU A 81 9.04 -4.97 -4.18
C LEU A 81 8.35 -4.10 -5.22
N PHE A 82 9.14 -3.35 -5.99
CA PHE A 82 8.65 -2.52 -7.07
C PHE A 82 8.80 -3.23 -8.40
N CYS A 83 7.68 -3.44 -9.09
CA CYS A 83 7.63 -4.15 -10.35
C CYS A 83 7.36 -3.18 -11.50
N VAL A 84 8.15 -3.29 -12.56
CA VAL A 84 7.93 -2.57 -13.82
C VAL A 84 8.10 -3.53 -14.99
N ASN A 85 7.22 -3.40 -15.99
CA ASN A 85 7.29 -4.24 -17.17
C ASN A 85 8.38 -3.73 -18.13
N ALA A 86 9.35 -4.57 -18.46
CA ALA A 86 10.44 -4.20 -19.37
C ALA A 86 9.94 -3.75 -20.77
N ARG A 87 8.86 -4.35 -21.29
CA ARG A 87 8.29 -3.96 -22.59
C ARG A 87 7.65 -2.57 -22.52
N ASP A 88 7.07 -2.21 -21.37
CA ASP A 88 6.49 -0.87 -21.17
C ASP A 88 7.58 0.20 -21.14
N ILE A 89 8.72 -0.09 -20.50
CA ILE A 89 9.92 0.76 -20.53
C ILE A 89 10.39 0.95 -21.97
N ILE A 90 10.63 -0.14 -22.70
CA ILE A 90 11.18 -0.11 -24.06
C ILE A 90 10.25 0.64 -25.03
N ARG A 91 8.92 0.50 -24.86
CA ARG A 91 7.93 1.17 -25.71
C ARG A 91 7.67 2.62 -25.33
N GLY A 92 8.25 3.10 -24.23
CA GLY A 92 7.92 4.42 -23.69
C GLY A 92 6.44 4.54 -23.33
N ARG A 93 5.81 3.46 -22.83
CA ARG A 93 4.39 3.47 -22.49
C ARG A 93 4.14 4.55 -21.45
N GLU A 94 3.21 5.45 -21.70
CA GLU A 94 2.80 6.42 -20.69
C GLU A 94 1.86 5.78 -19.67
N TRP A 95 2.22 5.88 -18.39
CA TRP A 95 1.36 5.48 -17.27
C TRP A 95 0.61 6.67 -16.68
N THR A 96 1.25 7.84 -16.72
CA THR A 96 0.66 9.13 -16.35
C THR A 96 0.79 10.04 -17.56
N PRO A 97 -0.20 10.88 -17.89
CA PRO A 97 -0.11 11.77 -19.03
C PRO A 97 1.20 12.58 -19.01
N GLY A 98 2.02 12.42 -20.06
CA GLY A 98 3.31 13.10 -20.17
C GLY A 98 4.45 12.51 -19.32
N LYS A 99 4.28 11.29 -18.76
CA LYS A 99 5.35 10.54 -18.07
C LYS A 99 5.36 9.09 -18.53
N THR A 100 6.53 8.61 -18.93
CA THR A 100 6.71 7.20 -19.31
C THR A 100 6.63 6.29 -18.09
N ALA A 101 6.50 4.98 -18.33
CA ALA A 101 6.55 3.96 -17.30
C ALA A 101 7.83 4.06 -16.45
N SER A 102 8.96 4.43 -17.05
CA SER A 102 10.22 4.65 -16.33
C SER A 102 10.14 5.87 -15.42
N ASP A 103 9.62 6.99 -15.91
CA ASP A 103 9.50 8.23 -15.13
C ASP A 103 8.53 8.07 -13.95
N SER A 104 7.38 7.43 -14.21
CA SER A 104 6.39 7.13 -13.18
C SER A 104 6.92 6.16 -12.13
N PHE A 105 7.75 5.18 -12.53
CA PHE A 105 8.37 4.24 -11.61
C PHE A 105 9.32 4.94 -10.64
N TRP A 106 10.23 5.78 -11.14
CA TRP A 106 11.18 6.50 -10.30
C TRP A 106 10.47 7.46 -9.34
N ALA A 107 9.46 8.19 -9.81
CA ALA A 107 8.66 9.08 -8.96
C ALA A 107 7.94 8.30 -7.84
N ALA A 108 7.36 7.13 -8.16
CA ALA A 108 6.69 6.30 -7.16
C ALA A 108 7.68 5.73 -6.13
N LEU A 109 8.91 5.40 -6.56
CA LEU A 109 9.96 4.94 -5.66
C LEU A 109 10.36 6.05 -4.67
N GLU A 110 10.64 7.26 -5.16
CA GLU A 110 10.97 8.42 -4.34
C GLU A 110 9.86 8.75 -3.33
N GLU A 111 8.60 8.72 -3.78
CA GLU A 111 7.44 8.97 -2.91
C GLU A 111 7.33 7.91 -1.80
N MET A 112 7.58 6.64 -2.13
CA MET A 112 7.54 5.58 -1.13
C MET A 112 8.69 5.71 -0.12
N GLU A 113 9.90 6.05 -0.57
CA GLU A 113 11.04 6.30 0.32
C GLU A 113 10.74 7.44 1.30
N ALA A 114 10.05 8.48 0.84
CA ALA A 114 9.61 9.59 1.69
C ALA A 114 8.51 9.19 2.70
N SER A 115 7.72 8.15 2.42
CA SER A 115 6.61 7.72 3.28
C SER A 115 7.01 6.97 4.57
N GLY A 116 8.29 6.63 4.70
CA GLY A 116 8.83 5.89 5.84
C GLY A 116 8.50 4.40 5.82
N LEU A 117 8.09 3.85 4.67
CA LEU A 117 8.05 2.41 4.46
C LEU A 117 9.47 1.86 4.27
N PRO A 118 9.71 0.57 4.60
CA PRO A 118 11.02 -0.05 4.40
C PRO A 118 11.47 0.08 2.95
N ARG A 119 12.76 0.40 2.76
CA ARG A 119 13.36 0.46 1.43
C ARG A 119 13.24 -0.90 0.71
N PRO A 120 13.23 -0.89 -0.64
CA PRO A 120 13.35 -2.12 -1.42
C PRO A 120 14.56 -2.98 -1.02
#